data_AF-A0A534B863-F1
#
_entry.id   AF-A0A534B863-F1
#
_cell.length_a   1.000
_cell.length_b   1.000
_cell.length_c   1.000
_cell.angle_alpha   90.00
_cell.angle_beta   90.00
_cell.angle_gamma   90.00
#
_symmetry.space_group_name_H-M   'P 1'
#
loop_
_entity.id
_entity.type
_entity.pdbx_description
1 polymer ?
#
loop_
_entity_poly.entity_id
_entity_poly.type
_entity_poly.pdbx_seq_one_letter_code
_entity_poly.pdbx_strand_id
1 'polypeptide(L)'
;MTTSTTSSASAPPLTSLSHGGGCGCKISPGVLAELLRESASAAPFARLLVGTETGDDAAVYQLSDDQAVVATTDFFMPIVDDPFDFGRIAAANALSDIYAMGAKPLLALALLAMPVKVLPPPVIRKIIRGGEAICAEAGIPIAGGHSIDSVEPIYGLAAIGVVHPR
;
A
#
# COMPACT_ATOMS: atom_id res chain seq x y z
N MET A 1 -49.39 -9.08 5.04
CA MET A 1 -47.97 -8.96 5.41
C MET A 1 -47.15 -9.77 4.42
N THR A 2 -46.71 -9.13 3.33
CA THR A 2 -45.81 -9.73 2.33
C THR A 2 -44.40 -9.25 2.64
N THR A 3 -43.64 -10.07 3.37
CA THR A 3 -42.21 -9.84 3.59
C THR A 3 -41.47 -10.04 2.27
N SER A 4 -41.18 -8.92 1.60
CA SER A 4 -40.26 -8.85 0.46
C SER A 4 -38.88 -9.31 0.90
N THR A 5 -38.43 -10.46 0.41
CA THR A 5 -37.08 -10.96 0.58
C THR A 5 -36.19 -10.16 -0.37
N THR A 6 -35.50 -9.13 0.14
CA THR A 6 -34.45 -8.45 -0.63
C THR A 6 -33.31 -9.42 -0.85
N SER A 7 -33.24 -9.97 -2.06
CA SER A 7 -32.07 -10.66 -2.59
C SER A 7 -30.86 -9.72 -2.49
N SER A 8 -29.95 -9.99 -1.56
CA SER A 8 -28.65 -9.33 -1.52
C SER A 8 -27.88 -9.73 -2.77
N ALA A 9 -27.77 -8.84 -3.76
CA ALA A 9 -26.86 -9.03 -4.87
C ALA A 9 -25.46 -9.31 -4.30
N SER A 10 -24.90 -10.48 -4.61
CA SER A 10 -23.54 -10.84 -4.21
C SER A 10 -22.57 -9.84 -4.84
N ALA A 11 -21.62 -9.31 -4.06
CA ALA A 11 -20.58 -8.45 -4.60
C ALA A 11 -19.83 -9.16 -5.75
N PRO A 12 -19.43 -8.43 -6.81
CA PRO A 12 -18.64 -9.03 -7.88
C PRO A 12 -17.28 -9.54 -7.35
N PRO A 13 -16.66 -10.53 -8.02
CA PRO A 13 -15.31 -10.96 -7.70
C PRO A 13 -14.33 -9.78 -7.73
N LEU A 14 -13.43 -9.66 -6.75
CA LEU A 14 -12.56 -8.47 -6.67
C LEU A 14 -11.64 -8.34 -7.90
N THR A 15 -11.15 -9.46 -8.43
CA THR A 15 -10.29 -9.43 -9.62
C THR A 15 -11.04 -8.94 -10.87
N SER A 16 -12.37 -9.11 -10.93
CA SER A 16 -13.19 -8.59 -12.04
C SER A 16 -13.29 -7.07 -12.08
N LEU A 17 -12.90 -6.39 -10.99
CA LEU A 17 -12.87 -4.94 -10.88
C LEU A 17 -11.47 -4.35 -11.14
N SER A 18 -10.50 -5.17 -11.56
CA SER A 18 -9.10 -4.74 -11.73
C SER A 18 -8.71 -4.76 -13.21
N HIS A 19 -8.32 -3.61 -13.78
CA HIS A 19 -7.83 -3.55 -15.17
C HIS A 19 -6.39 -4.07 -15.34
N GLY A 20 -5.67 -4.28 -14.24
CA GLY A 20 -4.40 -5.00 -14.16
C GLY A 20 -4.17 -5.45 -12.72
N GLY A 21 -3.94 -6.75 -12.50
CA GLY A 21 -3.75 -7.30 -11.15
C GLY A 21 -2.31 -7.12 -10.64
N GLY A 22 -2.14 -6.61 -9.42
CA GLY A 22 -0.85 -6.64 -8.70
C GLY A 22 0.25 -5.84 -9.40
N CYS A 23 1.46 -6.39 -9.50
CA CYS A 23 2.55 -5.74 -10.24
C CYS A 23 2.22 -5.43 -11.71
N GLY A 24 1.20 -6.08 -12.28
CA GLY A 24 0.69 -5.79 -13.63
C GLY A 24 0.01 -4.42 -13.75
N CYS A 25 -0.31 -3.74 -12.65
CA CYS A 25 -0.80 -2.36 -12.66
C CYS A 25 0.30 -1.29 -12.61
N LYS A 26 1.57 -1.69 -12.42
CA LYS A 26 2.68 -0.73 -12.36
C LYS A 26 2.90 -0.09 -13.73
N ILE A 27 3.14 1.22 -13.76
CA ILE A 27 3.65 1.90 -14.95
C ILE A 27 5.00 1.27 -15.31
N SER A 28 5.18 0.88 -16.57
CA SER A 28 6.42 0.24 -16.98
C SER A 28 7.65 1.12 -16.69
N PRO A 29 8.81 0.54 -16.34
CA PRO A 29 9.99 1.33 -15.96
C PRO A 29 10.39 2.40 -16.99
N GLY A 30 10.29 2.09 -18.29
CA GLY A 30 10.62 3.04 -19.35
C GLY A 30 9.67 4.25 -19.40
N VAL A 31 8.36 4.01 -19.23
CA VAL A 31 7.36 5.10 -19.17
C VAL A 31 7.53 5.91 -17.89
N LEU A 32 7.76 5.27 -16.75
CA LEU A 32 7.99 5.97 -15.49
C LEU A 32 9.24 6.87 -15.57
N ALA A 33 10.34 6.37 -16.13
CA ALA A 33 11.56 7.14 -16.35
C ALA A 33 11.32 8.37 -17.24
N GLU A 34 10.49 8.24 -18.28
CA GLU A 34 10.09 9.37 -19.13
C GLU A 34 9.27 10.41 -18.36
N LEU A 35 8.29 9.98 -17.56
CA LEU A 35 7.46 10.87 -16.74
C LEU A 35 8.27 11.62 -15.67
N LEU A 36 9.29 10.98 -15.11
CA LEU A 36 10.15 11.56 -14.07
C LEU A 36 11.33 12.37 -14.62
N ARG A 37 11.56 12.37 -15.94
CA ARG A 37 12.75 12.95 -16.57
C ARG A 37 12.97 14.43 -16.23
N GLU A 38 11.89 15.17 -16.00
CA GLU A 38 11.90 16.60 -15.67
C GLU A 38 11.63 16.89 -14.19
N SER A 39 11.46 15.85 -13.37
CA SER A 39 11.09 15.97 -11.96
C SER A 39 12.28 16.28 -11.03
N ALA A 40 13.48 16.50 -11.56
CA ALA A 40 14.67 16.80 -10.75
C ALA A 40 15.06 18.27 -10.81
N SER A 41 14.68 19.03 -9.78
CA SER A 41 15.64 19.91 -9.12
C SER A 41 16.13 19.17 -7.89
N ALA A 42 17.32 18.57 -7.99
CA ALA A 42 17.98 17.96 -6.84
C ALA A 42 18.37 19.07 -5.85
N ALA A 43 17.42 19.48 -5.01
CA ALA A 43 17.77 20.18 -3.80
C ALA A 43 18.65 19.23 -2.97
N PRO A 44 19.81 19.69 -2.47
CA PRO A 44 20.71 18.83 -1.71
C PRO A 44 20.11 18.56 -0.32
N PHE A 45 19.22 17.58 -0.24
CA PHE A 45 18.73 17.07 1.04
C PHE A 45 19.84 16.24 1.69
N ALA A 46 20.77 16.90 2.36
CA ALA A 46 22.00 16.28 2.89
C ALA A 46 21.77 15.08 3.85
N ARG A 47 20.54 14.89 4.35
CA ARG A 47 20.15 13.79 5.23
C ARG A 47 19.34 12.70 4.52
N LEU A 48 19.01 12.87 3.25
CA LEU A 48 18.42 11.82 2.43
C LEU A 48 19.57 10.91 1.97
N LEU A 49 19.66 9.72 2.57
CA LEU A 49 20.73 8.76 2.32
C LEU A 49 20.43 7.89 1.09
N VAL A 50 19.14 7.58 0.89
CA VAL A 50 18.62 6.84 -0.25
C VAL A 50 17.37 7.58 -0.72
N GLY A 51 17.39 8.01 -1.98
CA GLY A 51 16.35 8.83 -2.59
C GLY A 51 15.95 8.34 -3.98
N THR A 52 15.24 9.19 -4.71
CA THR A 52 14.76 8.89 -6.08
C THR A 52 15.91 8.68 -7.07
N GLU A 53 17.07 9.26 -6.79
CA GLU A 53 18.29 9.19 -7.60
C GLU A 53 18.98 7.82 -7.54
N THR A 54 18.82 7.10 -6.44
CA THR A 54 19.38 5.74 -6.26
C THR A 54 18.43 4.64 -6.71
N GLY A 55 17.12 4.94 -6.79
CA GLY A 55 16.11 4.01 -7.33
C GLY A 55 15.90 2.74 -6.50
N ASP A 56 16.18 2.81 -5.20
CA ASP A 56 16.03 1.70 -4.25
C ASP A 56 14.57 1.50 -3.82
N ASP A 57 14.28 0.39 -3.15
CA ASP A 57 12.91 -0.02 -2.79
C ASP A 57 12.25 0.89 -1.73
N ALA A 58 13.02 1.72 -1.03
CA ALA A 58 12.50 2.69 -0.06
C ALA A 58 13.39 3.93 0.08
N ALA A 59 12.80 5.04 0.56
CA ALA A 59 13.56 6.21 0.94
C ALA A 59 14.17 6.04 2.33
N VAL A 60 15.43 6.47 2.52
CA VAL A 60 16.12 6.46 3.80
C VAL A 60 16.52 7.86 4.19
N TYR A 61 16.00 8.35 5.32
CA TYR A 61 16.25 9.70 5.83
C TYR A 61 16.90 9.65 7.21
N GLN A 62 18.09 10.23 7.34
CA GLN A 62 18.84 10.27 8.59
C GLN A 62 18.23 11.24 9.60
N LEU A 63 17.91 10.76 10.80
CA LEU A 63 17.46 11.60 11.91
C LEU A 63 18.63 12.04 12.79
N SER A 64 19.56 11.11 13.04
CA SER A 64 20.78 11.29 13.84
C SER A 64 21.89 10.35 13.37
N ASP A 65 23.06 10.40 14.01
CA ASP A 65 24.19 9.53 13.68
C ASP A 65 23.91 8.04 13.90
N ASP A 66 22.94 7.73 14.77
CA ASP A 66 22.61 6.35 15.18
C ASP A 66 21.21 5.90 14.72
N GLN A 67 20.43 6.76 14.04
CA GLN A 67 19.07 6.43 13.60
C GLN A 67 18.68 7.10 12.27
N ALA A 68 18.12 6.29 11.38
CA ALA A 68 17.45 6.72 10.16
C ALA A 68 16.02 6.15 10.10
N VAL A 69 15.15 6.88 9.40
CA VAL A 69 13.82 6.42 9.02
C VAL A 69 13.88 5.80 7.64
N VAL A 70 13.23 4.66 7.48
CA VAL A 70 12.95 4.05 6.19
C VAL A 70 11.46 4.25 5.90
N ALA A 71 11.14 4.77 4.73
CA ALA A 71 9.77 5.00 4.30
C ALA A 71 9.56 4.44 2.89
N THR A 72 8.56 3.58 2.75
CA THR A 72 8.08 3.07 1.47
C THR A 72 6.57 3.27 1.37
N THR A 73 6.06 3.21 0.15
CA THR A 73 4.62 3.17 -0.12
C THR A 73 4.37 2.22 -1.27
N ASP A 74 3.45 1.28 -1.08
CA ASP A 74 3.06 0.37 -2.15
C ASP A 74 1.57 0.02 -2.03
N PHE A 75 0.87 0.06 -3.17
CA PHE A 75 -0.56 -0.20 -3.28
C PHE A 75 -0.89 -0.70 -4.69
N PHE A 76 -1.94 -1.52 -4.80
CA PHE A 76 -2.35 -2.10 -6.09
C PHE A 76 -3.80 -2.57 -6.07
N MET A 77 -4.31 -2.92 -7.26
CA MET A 77 -5.62 -3.51 -7.45
C MET A 77 -5.64 -5.01 -7.12
N PRO A 78 -6.78 -5.59 -6.68
CA PRO A 78 -6.90 -6.98 -6.30
C PRO A 78 -6.28 -8.00 -7.26
N ILE A 79 -5.52 -8.93 -6.69
CA ILE A 79 -4.95 -10.09 -7.39
C ILE A 79 -5.63 -11.42 -7.03
N VAL A 80 -6.50 -11.38 -6.02
CA VAL A 80 -7.28 -12.52 -5.53
C VAL A 80 -8.69 -12.05 -5.23
N ASP A 81 -9.65 -12.97 -5.33
CA ASP A 81 -11.06 -12.64 -5.10
C ASP A 81 -11.44 -12.60 -3.63
N ASP A 82 -10.71 -13.30 -2.76
CA ASP A 82 -10.96 -13.22 -1.32
C ASP A 82 -10.49 -11.85 -0.79
N PRO A 83 -11.39 -11.04 -0.21
CA PRO A 83 -11.03 -9.70 0.23
C PRO A 83 -10.04 -9.69 1.38
N PHE A 84 -10.12 -10.67 2.29
CA PHE A 84 -9.22 -10.72 3.43
C PHE A 84 -7.81 -11.08 2.97
N ASP A 85 -7.66 -12.07 2.09
CA ASP A 85 -6.36 -12.41 1.53
C ASP A 85 -5.78 -11.30 0.65
N PHE A 86 -6.60 -10.57 -0.12
CA PHE A 86 -6.12 -9.39 -0.84
C PHE A 86 -5.52 -8.36 0.13
N GLY A 87 -6.23 -8.04 1.21
CA GLY A 87 -5.74 -7.13 2.25
C GLY A 87 -4.40 -7.57 2.84
N ARG A 88 -4.27 -8.88 3.13
CA ARG A 88 -3.01 -9.46 3.64
C ARG A 88 -1.88 -9.30 2.64
N ILE A 89 -2.11 -9.66 1.38
CA ILE A 89 -1.07 -9.61 0.34
C ILE A 89 -0.61 -8.17 0.12
N ALA A 90 -1.53 -7.21 0.04
CA ALA A 90 -1.20 -5.80 -0.11
C ALA A 90 -0.35 -5.26 1.06
N ALA A 91 -0.71 -5.61 2.30
CA ALA A 91 0.06 -5.20 3.47
C ALA A 91 1.43 -5.88 3.53
N ALA A 92 1.52 -7.17 3.20
CA ALA A 92 2.78 -7.90 3.19
C ALA A 92 3.75 -7.33 2.14
N ASN A 93 3.24 -7.00 0.96
CA ASN A 93 4.01 -6.34 -0.09
C ASN A 93 4.49 -4.96 0.36
N ALA A 94 3.62 -4.11 0.92
CA ALA A 94 4.05 -2.79 1.37
C ALA A 94 5.08 -2.83 2.52
N LEU A 95 5.09 -3.90 3.32
CA LEU A 95 6.11 -4.09 4.36
C LEU A 95 7.40 -4.74 3.84
N SER A 96 7.41 -5.34 2.64
CA SER A 96 8.59 -6.06 2.15
C SER A 96 9.80 -5.14 2.01
N ASP A 97 9.60 -3.90 1.57
CA ASP A 97 10.72 -2.98 1.33
C ASP A 97 11.35 -2.52 2.65
N ILE A 98 10.55 -2.40 3.72
CA ILE A 98 11.10 -2.14 5.06
C ILE A 98 12.06 -3.26 5.47
N TYR A 99 11.66 -4.52 5.26
CA TYR A 99 12.51 -5.66 5.57
C TYR A 99 13.70 -5.79 4.61
N ALA A 100 13.52 -5.46 3.33
CA ALA A 100 14.59 -5.48 2.32
C ALA A 100 15.71 -4.48 2.67
N MET A 101 15.34 -3.31 3.21
CA MET A 101 16.29 -2.32 3.73
C MET A 101 16.90 -2.68 5.10
N GLY A 102 16.60 -3.88 5.65
CA GLY A 102 17.06 -4.31 6.97
C GLY A 102 16.46 -3.49 8.12
N ALA A 103 15.42 -2.72 7.86
CA ALA A 103 14.79 -1.86 8.85
C ALA A 103 13.79 -2.63 9.71
N LYS A 104 13.60 -2.15 10.94
CA LYS A 104 12.54 -2.63 11.81
C LYS A 104 11.27 -1.81 11.54
N PRO A 105 10.12 -2.43 11.21
CA PRO A 105 8.86 -1.72 11.06
C PRO A 105 8.46 -1.01 12.37
N LEU A 106 7.86 0.17 12.23
CA LEU A 106 7.37 0.99 13.35
C LEU A 106 5.86 1.16 13.32
N LEU A 107 5.31 1.58 12.17
CA LEU A 107 3.88 1.78 11.94
C LEU A 107 3.59 1.79 10.43
N ALA A 108 2.31 1.70 10.09
CA ALA A 108 1.83 1.89 8.73
C ALA A 108 0.64 2.86 8.66
N LEU A 109 0.40 3.44 7.49
CA LEU A 109 -0.79 4.22 7.16
C LEU A 109 -1.53 3.55 5.99
N ALA A 110 -2.83 3.31 6.14
CA ALA A 110 -3.63 2.68 5.10
C ALA A 110 -3.92 3.63 3.92
N LEU A 111 -3.73 3.14 2.70
CA LEU A 111 -4.15 3.79 1.46
C LEU A 111 -5.35 3.01 0.92
N LEU A 112 -6.52 3.65 0.84
CA LEU A 112 -7.78 2.98 0.51
C LEU A 112 -8.57 3.73 -0.56
N ALA A 113 -8.59 3.23 -1.80
CA ALA A 113 -9.50 3.72 -2.83
C ALA A 113 -10.54 2.63 -3.10
N MET A 114 -11.83 2.90 -2.95
CA MET A 114 -12.85 1.86 -3.05
C MET A 114 -14.08 2.34 -3.83
N PRO A 115 -14.65 1.53 -4.74
CA PRO A 115 -15.91 1.84 -5.40
C PRO A 115 -17.07 1.57 -4.45
N VAL A 116 -17.39 2.52 -3.57
CA VAL A 116 -18.35 2.30 -2.46
C VAL A 116 -19.79 2.06 -2.92
N LYS A 117 -20.09 2.35 -4.20
CA LYS A 117 -21.37 2.02 -4.86
C LYS A 117 -21.43 0.59 -5.41
N VAL A 118 -20.27 -0.05 -5.61
CA VAL A 118 -20.14 -1.40 -6.18
C VAL A 118 -19.77 -2.42 -5.11
N LEU A 119 -18.80 -2.07 -4.25
CA LEU A 119 -18.36 -2.92 -3.14
C LEU A 119 -19.07 -2.54 -1.85
N PRO A 120 -19.83 -3.47 -1.24
CA PRO A 120 -20.55 -3.18 -0.02
C PRO A 120 -19.58 -3.07 1.17
N PRO A 121 -19.87 -2.25 2.20
CA PRO A 121 -18.99 -2.03 3.35
C PRO A 121 -18.45 -3.30 4.05
N PRO A 122 -19.20 -4.41 4.17
CA PRO A 122 -18.65 -5.66 4.73
C PRO A 122 -17.48 -6.24 3.95
N VAL A 123 -17.45 -6.09 2.62
CA VAL A 123 -16.34 -6.54 1.77
C VAL A 123 -15.12 -5.66 1.99
N ILE A 124 -15.30 -4.33 1.97
CA ILE A 124 -14.21 -3.37 2.23
C ILE A 124 -13.60 -3.60 3.63
N ARG A 125 -14.43 -3.85 4.64
CA ARG A 125 -13.95 -4.18 6.00
C ARG A 125 -13.09 -5.45 6.05
N LYS A 126 -13.37 -6.45 5.20
CA LYS A 126 -12.54 -7.67 5.14
C LYS A 126 -11.15 -7.35 4.58
N ILE A 127 -11.04 -6.48 3.57
CA ILE A 127 -9.75 -6.01 3.04
C ILE A 127 -8.93 -5.33 4.12
N ILE A 128 -9.55 -4.38 4.84
CA ILE A 128 -8.86 -3.67 5.94
C ILE A 128 -8.39 -4.66 7.02
N ARG A 129 -9.24 -5.60 7.42
CA ARG A 129 -8.87 -6.65 8.40
C ARG A 129 -7.73 -7.55 7.92
N GLY A 130 -7.64 -7.80 6.62
CA GLY A 130 -6.53 -8.54 6.05
C GLY A 130 -5.20 -7.80 6.26
N GLY A 131 -5.18 -6.49 5.96
CA GLY A 131 -4.00 -5.67 6.20
C GLY A 131 -3.65 -5.54 7.69
N GLU A 132 -4.66 -5.34 8.54
CA GLU A 132 -4.49 -5.30 10.00
C GLU A 132 -3.86 -6.59 10.55
N ALA A 133 -4.25 -7.76 10.01
CA ALA A 133 -3.69 -9.04 10.44
C ALA A 133 -2.18 -9.13 10.17
N ILE A 134 -1.72 -8.68 9.00
CA ILE A 134 -0.29 -8.68 8.66
C ILE A 134 0.49 -7.65 9.48
N CYS A 135 -0.06 -6.45 9.70
CA CYS A 135 0.56 -5.47 10.58
C CYS A 135 0.66 -5.99 12.03
N ALA A 136 -0.35 -6.71 12.51
CA ALA A 136 -0.34 -7.34 13.82
C ALA A 136 0.74 -8.44 13.92
N GLU A 137 0.90 -9.27 12.88
CA GLU A 137 2.00 -10.26 12.79
C GLU A 137 3.38 -9.58 12.81
N ALA A 138 3.51 -8.43 12.16
CA ALA A 138 4.72 -7.60 12.18
C ALA A 138 4.92 -6.80 13.49
N GLY A 139 3.96 -6.84 14.42
CA GLY A 139 4.01 -6.14 15.70
C GLY A 139 3.86 -4.62 15.60
N ILE A 140 3.22 -4.12 14.54
CA ILE A 140 3.01 -2.68 14.31
C ILE A 140 1.53 -2.31 14.16
N PRO A 141 1.14 -1.06 14.48
CA PRO A 141 -0.20 -0.57 14.21
C PRO A 141 -0.33 -0.07 12.76
N ILE A 142 -1.54 -0.20 12.20
CA ILE A 142 -2.03 0.74 11.19
C ILE A 142 -2.51 1.98 11.94
N ALA A 143 -1.74 3.06 11.90
CA ALA A 143 -1.88 4.24 12.74
C ALA A 143 -2.78 5.35 12.14
N GLY A 144 -3.46 5.05 11.04
CA GLY A 144 -4.28 6.01 10.29
C GLY A 144 -4.29 5.67 8.83
N GLY A 145 -4.60 6.65 7.99
CA GLY A 145 -4.63 6.48 6.54
C GLY A 145 -5.42 7.55 5.83
N HIS A 146 -5.61 7.34 4.54
CA HIS A 146 -6.48 8.15 3.71
C HIS A 146 -7.37 7.27 2.85
N SER A 147 -8.61 7.71 2.63
CA SER A 147 -9.59 6.98 1.83
C SER A 147 -10.32 7.87 0.84
N ILE A 148 -10.54 7.35 -0.37
CA ILE A 148 -11.31 8.03 -1.43
C ILE A 148 -12.32 7.06 -2.09
N ASP A 149 -13.40 7.62 -2.63
CA ASP A 149 -14.27 6.89 -3.57
C ASP A 149 -13.53 6.77 -4.92
N SER A 150 -13.59 5.60 -5.54
CA SER A 150 -12.83 5.25 -6.75
C SER A 150 -13.66 4.37 -7.67
N VAL A 151 -13.26 4.23 -8.94
CA VAL A 151 -13.87 3.26 -9.85
C VAL A 151 -13.32 1.85 -9.64
N GLU A 152 -12.08 1.72 -9.20
CA GLU A 152 -11.39 0.45 -8.93
C GLU A 152 -11.05 0.32 -7.44
N PRO A 153 -11.12 -0.91 -6.88
CA PRO A 153 -10.58 -1.17 -5.54
C PRO A 153 -9.06 -1.11 -5.57
N ILE A 154 -8.48 -0.29 -4.70
CA ILE A 154 -7.05 -0.13 -4.50
C ILE A 154 -6.80 -0.14 -2.99
N TYR A 155 -5.85 -0.98 -2.58
CA TYR A 155 -5.43 -1.05 -1.20
C TYR A 155 -3.91 -1.24 -1.10
N GLY A 156 -3.33 -0.67 -0.05
CA GLY A 156 -1.92 -0.77 0.26
C GLY A 156 -1.58 0.06 1.48
N LEU A 157 -0.29 0.19 1.77
CA LEU A 157 0.20 0.90 2.93
C LEU A 157 1.33 1.85 2.55
N ALA A 158 1.40 2.98 3.24
CA ALA A 158 2.68 3.65 3.47
C ALA A 158 3.28 3.04 4.74
N ALA A 159 4.44 2.40 4.62
CA ALA A 159 5.12 1.73 5.72
C ALA A 159 6.33 2.55 6.18
N ILE A 160 6.47 2.65 7.51
CA ILE A 160 7.54 3.40 8.16
C ILE A 160 8.31 2.43 9.06
N GLY A 161 9.63 2.41 8.91
CA GLY A 161 10.56 1.66 9.74
C GLY A 161 11.73 2.50 10.21
N VAL A 162 12.57 1.92 11.05
CA VAL A 162 13.81 2.53 11.54
C VAL A 162 14.98 1.58 11.35
N VAL A 163 16.14 2.15 11.02
CA VAL A 163 17.39 1.42 10.84
C VAL A 163 18.56 2.24 11.39
N HIS A 164 19.67 1.58 11.68
CA HIS A 164 20.92 2.28 11.95
C HIS A 164 21.50 2.81 10.61
N PRO A 165 22.00 4.06 10.51
CA PRO A 165 22.49 4.64 9.26
C PRO A 165 23.80 4.05 8.69
N ARG A 166 24.29 2.91 9.23
CA ARG A 166 25.60 2.32 8.90
C ARG A 166 25.46 0.87 8.51
#